data_AF-F6FIL9-F1
#
_entry.id   AF-F6FIL9-F1
#
_cell.length_a   1.000
_cell.length_b   1.000
_cell.length_c   1.000
_cell.angle_alpha   90.00
_cell.angle_beta   90.00
_cell.angle_gamma   90.00
#
_symmetry.space_group_name_H-M   'P 1'
#
loop_
_entity.id
_entity.type
_entity.pdbx_description
1 polymer ?
#
loop_
_entity_poly.entity_id
_entity_poly.type
_entity_poly.pdbx_seq_one_letter_code
_entity_poly.pdbx_strand_id
1 'polypeptide(L)'
;MLSLDGEKGTDAVKRINDYTLKISMPCGSGTAWILDYVIPEDGKYPTKWFIATNVHVISDLRFASNPYNQILPISLEQTQRLQKRYKHMYEDMDPAHERACISSAYGFSSINLFRESTPTTSESNSTVYYTTIKEPKLFYAAINFLGYRYSERGKAWWNDNYYKDFAVLEIDFQTEDRAKKITDDFYNKYGKNATQSPKHAPLNIFDKELMAKYSSQELDKSNTNYYISGYPVVQRGDYTRFTNLDSFSQRASVLSYAHDSISVKNIHGDPIRGMVDVYEIDKAHKNTATVWQGRKLYNWGYNYLIENVHMRGGASGSLTVDKEGNVLGLYRMHDSARNLGFVEPLRSNGLYVDSKVILPKYDLIKGAEGQTNSYKQQLDRYYPNAKTFLKEKGWKI
;
A
#
# COMPACT_ATOMS: atom_id res chain seq x y z
N MET A 1 4.09 32.91 -8.22
CA MET A 1 2.72 32.61 -7.79
C MET A 1 2.37 31.25 -8.36
N LEU A 2 1.91 30.30 -7.54
CA LEU A 2 1.50 28.97 -8.02
C LEU A 2 0.14 29.09 -8.74
N SER A 3 -0.11 28.22 -9.71
CA SER A 3 -1.47 28.05 -10.23
C SER A 3 -2.35 27.39 -9.16
N LEU A 4 -3.67 27.57 -9.22
CA LEU A 4 -4.60 26.93 -8.28
C LEU A 4 -4.44 25.40 -8.25
N ASP A 5 -4.16 24.78 -9.41
CA ASP A 5 -3.89 23.34 -9.48
C ASP A 5 -2.52 22.97 -8.86
N GLY A 6 -1.52 23.86 -8.93
CA GLY A 6 -0.24 23.68 -8.23
C GLY A 6 -0.36 23.77 -6.70
N GLU A 7 -1.20 24.69 -6.20
CA GLU A 7 -1.49 24.77 -4.76
C GLU A 7 -2.20 23.51 -4.25
N LYS A 8 -3.23 23.04 -4.98
CA LYS A 8 -3.92 21.79 -4.65
C LYS A 8 -3.00 20.57 -4.73
N GLY A 9 -2.09 20.54 -5.70
CA GLY A 9 -1.10 19.47 -5.82
C GLY A 9 -0.13 19.43 -4.64
N THR A 10 0.37 20.60 -4.23
CA THR A 10 1.23 20.73 -3.04
C THR A 10 0.51 20.26 -1.78
N ASP A 11 -0.77 20.61 -1.62
CA ASP A 11 -1.60 20.15 -0.52
C ASP A 11 -1.85 18.63 -0.55
N ALA A 12 -2.12 18.06 -1.73
CA ALA A 12 -2.26 16.61 -1.90
C ALA A 12 -0.97 15.87 -1.49
N VAL A 13 0.21 16.33 -1.95
CA VAL A 13 1.50 15.75 -1.54
C VAL A 13 1.71 15.87 -0.03
N LYS A 14 1.37 17.01 0.58
CA LYS A 14 1.47 17.17 2.04
C LYS A 14 0.56 16.19 2.80
N ARG A 15 -0.67 15.96 2.31
CA ARG A 15 -1.57 14.97 2.89
C ARG A 15 -1.05 13.55 2.73
N ILE A 16 -0.53 13.17 1.55
CA ILE A 16 0.16 11.87 1.38
C ILE A 16 1.31 11.76 2.39
N ASN A 17 2.11 12.82 2.50
CA ASN A 17 3.23 12.87 3.41
C ASN A 17 2.81 12.61 4.85
N ASP A 18 1.65 13.07 5.32
CA ASP A 18 1.19 12.75 6.68
C ASP A 18 0.95 11.25 6.92
N TYR A 19 0.63 10.47 5.88
CA TYR A 19 0.34 9.04 5.98
C TYR A 19 1.57 8.15 5.76
N THR A 20 2.54 8.61 4.96
CA THR A 20 3.64 7.80 4.41
C THR A 20 4.76 7.50 5.42
N LEU A 21 5.17 6.25 5.52
CA LEU A 21 6.31 5.78 6.30
C LEU A 21 7.30 5.06 5.38
N LYS A 22 8.58 5.09 5.71
CA LYS A 22 9.52 4.11 5.14
C LYS A 22 9.46 2.85 5.97
N ILE A 23 9.41 1.69 5.32
CA ILE A 23 9.59 0.39 5.97
C ILE A 23 10.90 -0.22 5.50
N SER A 24 11.78 -0.60 6.43
CA SER A 24 13.00 -1.36 6.13
C SER A 24 12.95 -2.71 6.80
N MET A 25 13.34 -3.72 6.02
CA MET A 25 13.44 -5.12 6.39
C MET A 25 14.87 -5.61 6.08
N PRO A 26 15.26 -6.78 6.61
CA PRO A 26 16.61 -7.28 6.47
C PRO A 26 17.19 -7.26 5.04
N CYS A 27 16.38 -7.60 4.03
CA CYS A 27 16.82 -7.70 2.62
C CYS A 27 16.19 -6.65 1.69
N GLY A 28 15.44 -5.70 2.22
CA GLY A 28 14.68 -4.80 1.37
C GLY A 28 14.07 -3.64 2.12
N SER A 29 13.54 -2.69 1.37
CA SER A 29 12.79 -1.58 1.91
C SER A 29 11.69 -1.21 0.95
N GLY A 30 10.64 -0.61 1.49
CA GLY A 30 9.51 -0.10 0.73
C GLY A 30 8.95 1.14 1.37
N THR A 31 7.80 1.54 0.84
CA THR A 31 6.94 2.56 1.42
C THR A 31 5.75 1.87 2.08
N ALA A 32 5.36 2.37 3.24
CA ALA A 32 4.19 1.95 3.96
C ALA A 32 3.35 3.17 4.33
N TRP A 33 2.15 2.98 4.84
CA TRP A 33 1.29 4.09 5.23
C TRP A 33 0.33 3.71 6.35
N ILE A 34 -0.12 4.74 7.07
CA ILE A 34 -1.06 4.60 8.18
C ILE A 34 -2.47 4.33 7.64
N LEU A 35 -3.01 3.14 7.87
CA LEU A 35 -4.38 2.78 7.47
C LEU A 35 -5.39 3.05 8.59
N ASP A 36 -5.09 2.57 9.80
CA ASP A 36 -6.00 2.62 10.95
C ASP A 36 -5.19 2.53 12.26
N TYR A 37 -5.84 2.75 13.39
CA TYR A 37 -5.28 2.56 14.73
C TYR A 37 -6.38 2.30 15.76
N VAL A 38 -6.02 1.62 16.85
CA VAL A 38 -6.95 1.42 17.97
C VAL A 38 -6.96 2.65 18.86
N ILE A 39 -8.13 3.23 19.07
CA ILE A 39 -8.34 4.39 19.94
C ILE A 39 -8.36 3.90 21.39
N PRO A 40 -7.46 4.38 22.27
CA PRO A 40 -7.45 3.99 23.67
C PRO A 40 -8.63 4.61 24.44
N GLU A 41 -9.09 3.94 25.48
CA GLU A 41 -10.27 4.35 26.25
C GLU A 41 -10.00 5.54 27.20
N ASP A 42 -8.74 5.77 27.56
CA ASP A 42 -8.30 6.74 28.57
C ASP A 42 -7.78 8.06 28.00
N GLY A 43 -8.00 8.32 26.71
CA GLY A 43 -7.59 9.55 26.04
C GLY A 43 -6.10 9.65 25.74
N LYS A 44 -5.33 8.57 25.97
CA LYS A 44 -3.91 8.46 25.59
C LYS A 44 -3.68 8.49 24.08
N TYR A 45 -2.42 8.62 23.68
CA TYR A 45 -2.04 8.44 22.29
C TYR A 45 -2.08 6.94 21.90
N PRO A 46 -2.61 6.58 20.72
CA PRO A 46 -2.63 5.18 20.26
C PRO A 46 -1.23 4.57 20.16
N THR A 47 -1.05 3.36 20.68
CA THR A 47 0.18 2.58 20.51
C THR A 47 0.02 1.39 19.57
N LYS A 48 -1.21 0.99 19.24
CA LYS A 48 -1.51 -0.08 18.29
C LYS A 48 -2.00 0.51 16.96
N TRP A 49 -1.24 0.24 15.90
CA TRP A 49 -1.45 0.81 14.56
C TRP A 49 -1.51 -0.28 13.50
N PHE A 50 -2.31 -0.03 12.47
CA PHE A 50 -2.41 -0.86 11.27
C PHE A 50 -1.73 -0.14 10.12
N ILE A 51 -0.59 -0.69 9.68
CA ILE A 51 0.29 -0.08 8.68
C ILE A 51 0.19 -0.88 7.39
N ALA A 52 -0.25 -0.24 6.32
CA ALA A 52 -0.46 -0.87 5.02
C ALA A 52 0.74 -0.67 4.08
N THR A 53 0.93 -1.61 3.16
CA THR A 53 1.96 -1.58 2.11
C THR A 53 1.60 -2.57 1.00
N ASN A 54 2.46 -2.74 -0.01
CA ASN A 54 2.33 -3.80 -0.98
C ASN A 54 2.68 -5.18 -0.38
N VAL A 55 2.09 -6.25 -0.89
CA VAL A 55 2.40 -7.64 -0.50
C VAL A 55 3.85 -7.95 -0.84
N HIS A 56 4.32 -7.59 -2.03
CA HIS A 56 5.68 -7.92 -2.46
C HIS A 56 6.76 -7.26 -1.59
N VAL A 57 6.46 -6.09 -0.99
CA VAL A 57 7.38 -5.40 -0.06
C VAL A 57 7.70 -6.30 1.13
N ILE A 58 6.71 -6.99 1.68
CA ILE A 58 6.87 -7.85 2.87
C ILE A 58 7.01 -9.34 2.55
N SER A 59 7.22 -9.70 1.29
CA SER A 59 7.23 -11.11 0.84
C SER A 59 8.40 -11.94 1.36
N ASP A 60 9.47 -11.31 1.82
CA ASP A 60 10.62 -11.98 2.45
C ASP A 60 10.60 -11.90 3.99
N LEU A 61 9.57 -11.29 4.58
CA LEU A 61 9.49 -11.09 6.01
C LEU A 61 9.08 -12.39 6.73
N ARG A 62 9.79 -12.75 7.81
CA ARG A 62 9.48 -13.94 8.60
C ARG A 62 8.61 -13.60 9.80
N PHE A 63 7.36 -14.06 9.85
CA PHE A 63 6.53 -13.78 11.03
C PHE A 63 6.79 -14.81 12.13
N ALA A 64 7.09 -14.33 13.35
CA ALA A 64 7.34 -15.18 14.52
C ALA A 64 6.06 -15.78 15.13
N SER A 65 4.91 -15.19 14.78
CA SER A 65 3.58 -15.63 15.20
C SER A 65 2.56 -15.44 14.06
N ASN A 66 1.42 -16.12 14.16
CA ASN A 66 0.30 -15.97 13.22
C ASN A 66 -1.05 -15.87 13.95
N PRO A 67 -1.25 -14.86 14.82
CA PRO A 67 -2.46 -14.77 15.63
C PRO A 67 -3.73 -14.55 14.79
N TYR A 68 -3.58 -14.08 13.55
CA TYR A 68 -4.69 -13.72 12.66
C TYR A 68 -4.99 -14.78 11.60
N ASN A 69 -4.39 -15.97 11.71
CA ASN A 69 -4.57 -17.10 10.79
C ASN A 69 -4.37 -16.69 9.32
N GLN A 70 -3.38 -15.84 9.05
CA GLN A 70 -3.05 -15.43 7.68
C GLN A 70 -2.17 -16.48 7.00
N ILE A 71 -2.24 -16.54 5.68
CA ILE A 71 -1.22 -17.25 4.91
C ILE A 71 0.05 -16.40 5.01
N LEU A 72 1.08 -16.91 5.68
CA LEU A 72 2.34 -16.20 5.85
C LEU A 72 3.25 -16.36 4.62
N PRO A 73 4.08 -15.36 4.29
CA PRO A 73 5.03 -15.45 3.17
C PRO A 73 6.07 -16.55 3.37
N ILE A 74 6.41 -16.85 4.61
CA ILE A 74 7.33 -17.92 4.98
C ILE A 74 6.69 -18.73 6.12
N SER A 75 6.87 -20.05 6.10
CA SER A 75 6.27 -20.96 7.08
C SER A 75 6.60 -20.54 8.52
N LEU A 76 5.57 -20.51 9.38
CA LEU A 76 5.70 -20.23 10.81
C LEU A 76 6.62 -21.26 11.47
N GLU A 77 6.40 -22.55 11.18
CA GLU A 77 7.18 -23.66 11.73
C GLU A 77 8.67 -23.52 11.37
N GLN A 78 8.95 -23.21 10.10
CA GLN A 78 10.33 -22.99 9.65
C GLN A 78 10.97 -21.81 10.39
N THR A 79 10.22 -20.71 10.55
CA THR A 79 10.70 -19.51 11.23
C THR A 79 11.02 -19.80 12.70
N GLN A 80 10.09 -20.43 13.43
CA GLN A 80 10.27 -20.79 14.83
C GLN A 80 11.43 -21.77 15.03
N ARG A 81 11.59 -22.74 14.12
CA ARG A 81 12.74 -23.67 14.14
C ARG A 81 14.08 -22.95 14.01
N LEU A 82 14.17 -21.99 13.07
CA LEU A 82 15.38 -21.20 12.86
C LEU A 82 15.67 -20.29 14.06
N GLN A 83 14.65 -19.62 14.60
CA GLN A 83 14.78 -18.79 15.79
C GLN A 83 15.26 -19.59 17.00
N LYS A 84 14.68 -20.75 17.27
CA LYS A 84 15.13 -21.63 18.35
C LYS A 84 16.61 -22.00 18.22
N ARG A 85 17.11 -22.19 17.00
CA ARG A 85 18.49 -22.61 16.74
C ARG A 85 19.50 -21.46 16.71
N TYR A 86 19.12 -20.30 16.20
CA TYR A 86 20.06 -19.25 15.81
C TYR A 86 19.77 -17.86 16.39
N LYS A 87 18.77 -17.68 17.27
CA LYS A 87 18.41 -16.36 17.82
C LYS A 87 19.59 -15.58 18.41
N HIS A 88 20.51 -16.28 19.08
CA HIS A 88 21.72 -15.69 19.67
C HIS A 88 22.64 -15.00 18.63
N MET A 89 22.49 -15.29 17.33
CA MET A 89 23.30 -14.69 16.27
C MET A 89 22.82 -13.28 15.87
N TYR A 90 21.61 -12.86 16.27
CA TYR A 90 20.98 -11.63 15.76
C TYR A 90 20.05 -10.93 16.76
N GLU A 91 20.17 -11.21 18.06
CA GLU A 91 19.26 -10.68 19.09
C GLU A 91 19.20 -9.15 19.13
N ASP A 92 20.33 -8.49 18.86
CA ASP A 92 20.47 -7.02 18.83
C ASP A 92 20.70 -6.47 17.41
N MET A 93 20.37 -7.24 16.38
CA MET A 93 20.61 -6.84 15.01
C MET A 93 19.63 -5.76 14.55
N ASP A 94 20.16 -4.67 14.00
CA ASP A 94 19.36 -3.65 13.32
C ASP A 94 18.90 -4.17 11.93
N PRO A 95 17.59 -4.17 11.62
CA PRO A 95 17.07 -4.53 10.29
C PRO A 95 17.69 -3.80 9.10
N ALA A 96 18.23 -2.59 9.28
CA ALA A 96 18.87 -1.82 8.22
C ALA A 96 20.35 -2.22 7.99
N HIS A 97 20.95 -2.98 8.91
CA HIS A 97 22.36 -3.38 8.86
C HIS A 97 22.63 -4.42 7.76
N GLU A 98 23.86 -4.46 7.21
CA GLU A 98 24.21 -5.37 6.11
C GLU A 98 24.02 -6.85 6.43
N ARG A 99 24.41 -7.21 7.65
CA ARG A 99 24.25 -8.56 8.16
C ARG A 99 22.80 -8.97 8.39
N ALA A 100 21.86 -8.01 8.41
CA ALA A 100 20.43 -8.31 8.58
C ALA A 100 19.97 -9.23 7.47
N CYS A 101 20.25 -8.91 6.20
CA CYS A 101 19.78 -9.71 5.08
C CYS A 101 20.25 -11.16 5.18
N ILE A 102 21.53 -11.35 5.47
CA ILE A 102 22.11 -12.68 5.67
C ILE A 102 21.44 -13.38 6.87
N SER A 103 21.17 -12.64 7.95
CA SER A 103 20.54 -13.17 9.16
C SER A 103 19.09 -13.59 8.99
N SER A 104 18.40 -13.09 7.95
CA SER A 104 17.07 -13.58 7.59
C SER A 104 17.08 -15.08 7.27
N ALA A 105 18.19 -15.63 6.74
CA ALA A 105 18.34 -17.07 6.52
C ALA A 105 18.37 -17.87 7.84
N TYR A 106 18.73 -17.22 8.95
CA TYR A 106 18.79 -17.80 10.29
C TYR A 106 17.55 -17.49 11.15
N GLY A 107 16.48 -16.95 10.55
CA GLY A 107 15.21 -16.70 11.24
C GLY A 107 15.08 -15.30 11.85
N PHE A 108 16.04 -14.39 11.59
CA PHE A 108 15.91 -13.00 11.99
C PHE A 108 14.66 -12.37 11.35
N SER A 109 13.90 -11.64 12.16
CA SER A 109 12.75 -10.88 11.71
C SER A 109 12.50 -9.69 12.60
N SER A 110 12.68 -8.52 12.02
CA SER A 110 12.34 -7.24 12.61
C SER A 110 12.22 -6.24 11.48
N ILE A 111 11.45 -5.18 11.72
CA ILE A 111 11.32 -4.07 10.77
C ILE A 111 11.69 -2.78 11.45
N ASN A 112 12.23 -1.85 10.66
CA ASN A 112 12.32 -0.47 11.06
C ASN A 112 11.28 0.34 10.31
N LEU A 113 10.55 1.19 11.05
CA LEU A 113 9.73 2.24 10.47
C LEU A 113 10.49 3.56 10.59
N PHE A 114 10.63 4.29 9.50
CA PHE A 114 11.26 5.61 9.48
C PHE A 114 10.29 6.68 9.05
N ARG A 115 10.52 7.86 9.59
CA ARG A 115 9.79 9.08 9.31
C ARG A 115 10.77 10.23 9.23
N GLU A 116 10.76 10.92 8.09
CA GLU A 116 11.43 12.21 7.95
C GLU A 116 10.54 13.32 8.51
N SER A 117 11.10 14.17 9.38
CA SER A 117 10.42 15.34 9.92
C SER A 117 10.17 16.34 8.79
N THR A 118 8.95 16.87 8.71
CA THR A 118 8.68 18.04 7.86
C THR A 118 9.45 19.24 8.45
N PRO A 119 10.36 19.90 7.73
CA PRO A 119 11.07 21.08 8.27
C PRO A 119 10.05 22.14 8.69
N THR A 120 10.09 22.56 9.95
CA THR A 120 9.15 23.54 10.51
C THR A 120 9.62 24.99 10.33
N THR A 121 10.89 25.19 9.98
CA THR A 121 11.54 26.49 9.72
C THR A 121 12.70 26.30 8.74
N SER A 122 13.36 27.38 8.34
CA SER A 122 14.48 27.48 7.38
C SER A 122 15.76 26.68 7.71
N GLU A 123 15.67 25.63 8.52
CA GLU A 123 16.75 24.69 8.77
C GLU A 123 16.83 23.67 7.62
N SER A 124 18.02 23.52 7.05
CA SER A 124 18.28 22.68 5.87
C SER A 124 18.28 21.18 6.16
N ASN A 125 18.15 20.76 7.42
CA ASN A 125 18.37 19.37 7.82
C ASN A 125 17.07 18.74 8.37
N SER A 126 16.47 17.84 7.61
CA SER A 126 15.38 16.98 8.07
C SER A 126 15.87 16.02 9.16
N THR A 127 15.18 15.95 10.30
CA THR A 127 15.39 14.93 11.32
C THR A 127 14.72 13.63 10.91
N VAL A 128 15.42 12.50 10.96
CA VAL A 128 14.83 11.18 10.71
C VAL A 128 14.55 10.49 12.04
N TYR A 129 13.28 10.24 12.34
CA TYR A 129 12.85 9.40 13.45
C TYR A 129 12.72 7.96 12.96
N TYR A 130 13.13 7.00 13.80
CA TYR A 130 12.89 5.60 13.51
C TYR A 130 12.55 4.80 14.76
N THR A 131 11.89 3.67 14.54
CA THR A 131 11.67 2.69 15.59
C THR A 131 11.83 1.28 15.03
N THR A 132 12.38 0.38 15.84
CA THR A 132 12.45 -1.03 15.52
C THR A 132 11.26 -1.74 16.13
N ILE A 133 10.48 -2.38 15.27
CA ILE A 133 9.37 -3.25 15.66
C ILE A 133 9.91 -4.67 15.67
N LYS A 134 10.07 -5.21 16.88
CA LYS A 134 10.40 -6.62 17.10
C LYS A 134 9.13 -7.44 16.84
N GLU A 135 9.22 -8.43 15.96
CA GLU A 135 8.12 -9.37 15.66
C GLU A 135 6.81 -8.69 15.20
N PRO A 136 6.80 -7.96 14.07
CA PRO A 136 5.55 -7.46 13.50
C PRO A 136 4.59 -8.62 13.20
N LYS A 137 3.28 -8.35 13.16
CA LYS A 137 2.25 -9.36 12.83
C LYS A 137 1.61 -9.06 11.49
N LEU A 138 1.43 -10.07 10.66
CA LEU A 138 0.65 -9.94 9.43
C LEU A 138 -0.84 -9.95 9.79
N PHE A 139 -1.49 -8.78 9.70
CA PHE A 139 -2.90 -8.65 10.02
C PHE A 139 -3.82 -9.05 8.86
N TYR A 140 -3.46 -8.61 7.66
CA TYR A 140 -4.19 -8.92 6.44
C TYR A 140 -3.26 -8.95 5.22
N ALA A 141 -3.46 -9.90 4.32
CA ALA A 141 -2.90 -9.87 2.97
C ALA A 141 -4.00 -10.25 1.98
N ALA A 142 -4.11 -9.51 0.86
CA ALA A 142 -5.12 -9.76 -0.16
C ALA A 142 -4.77 -10.94 -1.06
N ILE A 143 -4.60 -12.12 -0.47
CA ILE A 143 -4.29 -13.39 -1.15
C ILE A 143 -5.55 -14.24 -1.19
N ASN A 144 -5.92 -14.72 -2.39
CA ASN A 144 -7.12 -15.53 -2.61
C ASN A 144 -8.40 -14.94 -1.96
N PHE A 145 -8.49 -13.61 -1.87
CA PHE A 145 -9.49 -12.89 -1.07
C PHE A 145 -10.93 -13.02 -1.61
N LEU A 146 -11.08 -13.43 -2.87
CA LEU A 146 -12.36 -13.75 -3.51
C LEU A 146 -12.71 -15.25 -3.38
N GLY A 147 -11.89 -16.07 -2.72
CA GLY A 147 -12.10 -17.51 -2.61
C GLY A 147 -11.99 -18.24 -3.95
N TYR A 148 -12.47 -19.49 -3.96
CA TYR A 148 -12.31 -20.44 -5.08
C TYR A 148 -13.42 -20.39 -6.15
N ARG A 149 -14.42 -19.51 -6.03
CA ARG A 149 -15.72 -19.67 -6.71
C ARG A 149 -16.12 -18.59 -7.72
N TYR A 150 -15.27 -17.63 -8.07
CA TYR A 150 -15.64 -16.63 -9.09
C TYR A 150 -15.54 -17.19 -10.50
N SER A 151 -16.61 -17.86 -10.93
CA SER A 151 -17.02 -17.94 -12.34
C SER A 151 -18.50 -18.30 -12.45
N GLU A 152 -19.35 -17.37 -12.87
CA GLU A 152 -20.73 -17.70 -13.28
C GLU A 152 -20.85 -18.10 -14.76
N ARG A 153 -19.73 -18.30 -15.47
CA ARG A 153 -19.73 -18.85 -16.85
C ARG A 153 -18.61 -19.85 -17.14
N GLY A 154 -18.48 -20.87 -16.30
CA GLY A 154 -17.87 -22.14 -16.71
C GLY A 154 -16.36 -22.14 -16.99
N LYS A 155 -15.61 -21.16 -16.48
CA LYS A 155 -14.16 -21.30 -16.29
C LYS A 155 -13.85 -20.81 -14.89
N ALA A 156 -13.87 -21.72 -13.92
CA ALA A 156 -13.22 -21.48 -12.63
C ALA A 156 -11.81 -20.97 -12.94
N TRP A 157 -11.28 -19.99 -12.21
CA TRP A 157 -9.82 -19.80 -12.25
C TRP A 157 -9.21 -21.03 -11.57
N TRP A 158 -8.42 -21.78 -12.32
CA TRP A 158 -7.89 -23.09 -11.93
C TRP A 158 -6.76 -22.95 -10.90
N ASN A 159 -6.32 -21.71 -10.66
CA ASN A 159 -5.14 -21.39 -9.86
C ASN A 159 -5.56 -20.75 -8.54
N ASP A 160 -5.33 -21.48 -7.46
CA ASP A 160 -5.39 -21.09 -6.05
C ASP A 160 -4.25 -20.13 -5.62
N ASN A 161 -3.69 -19.38 -6.57
CA ASN A 161 -2.43 -18.65 -6.43
C ASN A 161 -2.53 -17.24 -7.02
N TYR A 162 -3.54 -16.46 -6.60
CA TYR A 162 -3.69 -15.06 -7.01
C TYR A 162 -3.70 -14.11 -5.83
N TYR A 163 -3.38 -12.85 -6.10
CA TYR A 163 -3.37 -11.81 -5.08
C TYR A 163 -3.71 -10.44 -5.65
N LYS A 164 -3.96 -9.51 -4.75
CA LYS A 164 -3.82 -8.07 -4.96
C LYS A 164 -2.67 -7.58 -4.13
N ASP A 165 -1.88 -6.65 -4.65
CA ASP A 165 -0.63 -6.20 -4.03
C ASP A 165 -0.88 -5.25 -2.84
N PHE A 166 -1.57 -5.75 -1.82
CA PHE A 166 -1.98 -5.02 -0.64
C PHE A 166 -1.91 -5.90 0.62
N ALA A 167 -1.17 -5.43 1.61
CA ALA A 167 -1.04 -6.07 2.91
C ALA A 167 -1.10 -5.03 4.03
N VAL A 168 -1.45 -5.49 5.23
CA VAL A 168 -1.55 -4.71 6.45
C VAL A 168 -0.82 -5.44 7.57
N LEU A 169 0.11 -4.73 8.20
CA LEU A 169 0.81 -5.15 9.40
C LEU A 169 0.13 -4.54 10.63
N GLU A 170 0.03 -5.30 11.71
CA GLU A 170 -0.21 -4.73 13.03
C GLU A 170 1.12 -4.41 13.70
N ILE A 171 1.22 -3.18 14.20
CA ILE A 171 2.38 -2.63 14.87
C ILE A 171 2.00 -2.15 16.26
N ASP A 172 2.73 -2.62 17.26
CA ASP A 172 2.63 -2.17 18.64
C ASP A 172 3.88 -1.37 19.02
N PHE A 173 3.70 -0.07 19.27
CA PHE A 173 4.75 0.79 19.78
C PHE A 173 4.90 0.62 21.28
N GLN A 174 6.15 0.61 21.76
CA GLN A 174 6.46 0.45 23.19
C GLN A 174 5.96 1.61 24.05
N THR A 175 5.91 2.82 23.51
CA THR A 175 5.51 4.04 24.23
C THR A 175 4.71 4.98 23.34
N GLU A 176 3.86 5.80 23.97
CA GLU A 176 3.10 6.87 23.31
C GLU A 176 4.01 7.86 22.57
N ASP A 177 5.13 8.27 23.19
CA ASP A 177 6.10 9.20 22.59
C ASP A 177 6.69 8.64 21.28
N ARG A 178 7.05 7.35 21.25
CA ARG A 178 7.56 6.70 20.04
C ARG A 178 6.48 6.60 18.96
N ALA A 179 5.28 6.18 19.34
CA ALA A 179 4.15 6.13 18.41
C ALA A 179 3.90 7.50 17.80
N LYS A 180 3.81 8.54 18.63
CA LYS A 180 3.57 9.92 18.21
C LYS A 180 4.63 10.47 17.27
N LYS A 181 5.92 10.21 17.53
CA LYS A 181 7.02 10.64 16.65
C LYS A 181 6.99 9.95 15.28
N ILE A 182 6.81 8.64 15.25
CA ILE A 182 6.82 7.88 13.99
C ILE A 182 5.58 8.16 13.14
N THR A 183 4.43 8.29 13.80
CA THR A 183 3.17 8.61 13.13
C THR A 183 2.96 10.12 12.95
N ASP A 184 3.93 10.95 13.34
CA ASP A 184 3.87 12.41 13.16
C ASP A 184 2.56 13.02 13.69
N ASP A 185 2.21 12.63 14.92
CA ASP A 185 1.01 13.06 15.64
C ASP A 185 -0.31 12.87 14.87
N PHE A 186 -0.37 11.87 13.96
CA PHE A 186 -1.51 11.59 13.09
C PHE A 186 -2.84 11.54 13.84
N TYR A 187 -2.87 10.92 15.02
CA TYR A 187 -4.09 10.81 15.83
C TYR A 187 -4.70 12.18 16.16
N ASN A 188 -3.87 13.15 16.56
CA ASN A 188 -4.35 14.49 16.90
C ASN A 188 -4.65 15.32 15.64
N LYS A 189 -3.93 15.09 14.53
CA LYS A 189 -4.18 15.76 13.25
C LYS A 189 -5.50 15.36 12.59
N TYR A 190 -5.88 14.09 12.66
CA TYR A 190 -7.00 13.53 11.86
C TYR A 190 -8.11 12.87 12.68
N GLY A 191 -7.90 12.69 13.99
CA GLY A 191 -8.85 12.04 14.90
C GLY A 191 -10.16 12.81 15.09
N LYS A 192 -11.02 12.29 15.98
CA LYS A 192 -12.38 12.80 16.20
C LYS A 192 -12.44 14.28 16.63
N ASN A 193 -11.44 14.72 17.38
CA ASN A 193 -11.33 16.09 17.91
C ASN A 193 -10.40 16.99 17.07
N ALA A 194 -9.96 16.54 15.89
CA ALA A 194 -9.18 17.37 15.00
C ALA A 194 -9.99 18.63 14.65
N THR A 195 -9.40 19.80 14.83
CA THR A 195 -9.98 21.06 14.37
C THR A 195 -10.24 20.92 12.87
N GLN A 196 -11.50 21.05 12.45
CA GLN A 196 -11.97 20.90 11.06
C GLN A 196 -11.48 22.04 10.15
N SER A 197 -10.19 22.36 10.20
CA SER A 197 -9.55 23.19 9.21
C SER A 197 -9.47 22.40 7.90
N PRO A 198 -9.86 22.96 6.75
CA PRO A 198 -9.68 22.35 5.44
C PRO A 198 -8.23 21.90 5.18
N LYS A 199 -7.25 22.51 5.87
CA LYS A 199 -5.81 22.16 5.80
C LYS A 199 -5.44 20.81 6.42
N HIS A 200 -6.37 20.15 7.13
CA HIS A 200 -6.15 18.85 7.81
C HIS A 200 -7.22 17.81 7.46
N ALA A 201 -7.83 17.91 6.28
CA ALA A 201 -8.75 16.86 5.81
C ALA A 201 -7.98 15.54 5.56
N PRO A 202 -8.48 14.39 6.05
CA PRO A 202 -7.87 13.09 5.78
C PRO A 202 -7.93 12.76 4.28
N LEU A 203 -7.08 11.84 3.84
CA LEU A 203 -7.20 11.28 2.48
C LEU A 203 -8.49 10.48 2.38
N ASN A 204 -9.21 10.66 1.27
CA ASN A 204 -10.38 9.84 0.97
C ASN A 204 -9.92 8.49 0.44
N ILE A 205 -9.70 7.55 1.36
CA ILE A 205 -9.28 6.19 1.00
C ILE A 205 -10.42 5.37 0.42
N PHE A 206 -11.68 5.83 0.48
CA PHE A 206 -12.89 5.11 0.04
C PHE A 206 -13.49 5.63 -1.28
N ASP A 207 -12.78 6.50 -1.99
CA ASP A 207 -13.26 7.01 -3.27
C ASP A 207 -13.51 5.89 -4.27
N LYS A 208 -14.47 6.09 -5.17
CA LYS A 208 -14.79 5.12 -6.20
C LYS A 208 -13.62 4.97 -7.17
N GLU A 209 -13.44 3.77 -7.68
CA GLU A 209 -12.49 3.49 -8.77
C GLU A 209 -12.89 4.24 -10.06
N LEU A 210 -11.95 4.45 -10.97
CA LEU A 210 -12.12 5.38 -12.10
C LEU A 210 -13.24 4.99 -13.06
N MET A 211 -13.42 3.70 -13.37
CA MET A 211 -14.46 3.24 -14.29
C MET A 211 -15.87 3.36 -13.70
N ALA A 212 -15.98 3.56 -12.40
CA ALA A 212 -17.23 3.88 -11.73
C ALA A 212 -17.56 5.38 -11.75
N LYS A 213 -16.57 6.23 -12.04
CA LYS A 213 -16.66 7.69 -12.06
C LYS A 213 -16.73 8.24 -13.48
N TYR A 214 -16.11 7.56 -14.43
CA TYR A 214 -15.87 8.06 -15.77
C TYR A 214 -16.10 6.98 -16.82
N SER A 215 -16.65 7.38 -17.95
CA SER A 215 -16.63 6.60 -19.19
C SER A 215 -15.22 6.53 -19.80
N SER A 216 -15.00 5.58 -20.71
CA SER A 216 -13.72 5.49 -21.46
C SER A 216 -13.42 6.80 -22.19
N GLN A 217 -14.42 7.45 -22.79
CA GLN A 217 -14.23 8.71 -23.53
C GLN A 217 -13.85 9.88 -22.60
N GLU A 218 -14.35 9.88 -21.36
CA GLU A 218 -13.96 10.88 -20.35
C GLU A 218 -12.54 10.64 -19.85
N LEU A 219 -12.15 9.38 -19.64
CA LEU A 219 -10.77 9.02 -19.29
C LEU A 219 -9.78 9.40 -20.39
N ASP A 220 -10.13 9.17 -21.65
CA ASP A 220 -9.30 9.53 -22.80
C ASP A 220 -9.00 11.03 -22.86
N LYS A 221 -9.97 11.86 -22.47
CA LYS A 221 -9.83 13.34 -22.43
C LYS A 221 -9.24 13.85 -21.11
N SER A 222 -9.10 12.99 -20.11
CA SER A 222 -8.64 13.40 -18.78
C SER A 222 -7.16 13.78 -18.78
N ASN A 223 -6.85 14.89 -18.13
CA ASN A 223 -5.49 15.33 -17.80
C ASN A 223 -5.33 15.49 -16.27
N THR A 224 -6.08 14.70 -15.50
CA THR A 224 -5.99 14.71 -14.04
C THR A 224 -4.59 14.34 -13.59
N ASN A 225 -3.98 15.21 -12.78
CA ASN A 225 -2.71 14.95 -12.10
C ASN A 225 -2.94 13.97 -10.94
N TYR A 226 -2.10 12.95 -10.88
CA TYR A 226 -1.99 11.99 -9.80
C TYR A 226 -0.66 12.16 -9.09
N TYR A 227 -0.73 12.42 -7.80
CA TYR A 227 0.39 12.71 -6.92
C TYR A 227 0.79 11.47 -6.15
N ILE A 228 2.09 11.29 -5.98
CA ILE A 228 2.67 10.17 -5.25
C ILE A 228 3.77 10.73 -4.36
N SER A 229 3.89 10.17 -3.16
CA SER A 229 5.02 10.42 -2.29
C SER A 229 5.41 9.18 -1.50
N GLY A 230 6.71 8.88 -1.50
CA GLY A 230 7.26 7.65 -0.93
C GLY A 230 8.78 7.68 -0.76
N TYR A 231 9.36 6.51 -0.53
CA TYR A 231 10.77 6.34 -0.19
C TYR A 231 11.51 5.45 -1.20
N PRO A 232 11.72 5.90 -2.46
CA PRO A 232 12.57 5.17 -3.39
C PRO A 232 13.99 5.06 -2.83
N VAL A 233 14.63 3.92 -3.06
CA VAL A 233 16.03 3.70 -2.72
C VAL A 233 16.88 4.29 -3.84
N VAL A 234 17.48 5.45 -3.59
CA VAL A 234 18.56 5.98 -4.44
C VAL A 234 19.89 5.35 -4.03
N GLN A 235 20.14 5.28 -2.72
CA GLN A 235 21.31 4.64 -2.12
C GLN A 235 20.94 3.98 -0.78
N ARG A 236 21.77 3.05 -0.31
CA ARG A 236 21.57 2.42 0.99
C ARG A 236 21.62 3.47 2.10
N GLY A 237 20.65 3.44 3.00
CA GLY A 237 20.53 4.44 4.07
C GLY A 237 19.89 5.75 3.64
N ASP A 238 19.35 5.84 2.42
CA ASP A 238 18.56 6.99 2.00
C ASP A 238 17.20 7.01 2.70
N TYR A 239 16.95 8.02 3.52
CA TYR A 239 15.68 8.21 4.22
C TYR A 239 14.88 9.38 3.63
N THR A 240 15.28 9.86 2.46
CA THR A 240 14.66 11.00 1.79
C THR A 240 13.38 10.56 1.13
N ARG A 241 12.36 11.37 1.32
CA ARG A 241 11.08 11.18 0.65
C ARG A 241 11.13 11.81 -0.74
N PHE A 242 10.54 11.13 -1.71
CA PHE A 242 10.43 11.62 -3.08
C PHE A 242 8.97 11.80 -3.46
N THR A 243 8.69 12.83 -4.26
CA THR A 243 7.39 13.05 -4.88
C THR A 243 7.51 13.26 -6.39
N ASN A 244 6.47 12.91 -7.13
CA ASN A 244 6.38 13.14 -8.57
C ASN A 244 5.83 14.53 -8.95
N LEU A 245 5.55 15.41 -7.99
CA LEU A 245 5.15 16.79 -8.28
C LEU A 245 6.36 17.59 -8.79
N ASP A 246 6.31 18.01 -10.04
CA ASP A 246 7.33 18.89 -10.61
C ASP A 246 7.13 20.32 -10.11
N SER A 247 8.13 20.87 -9.44
CA SER A 247 8.04 22.17 -8.76
C SER A 247 7.98 23.35 -9.74
N PHE A 248 8.38 23.18 -10.99
CA PHE A 248 8.38 24.24 -11.99
C PHE A 248 7.07 24.28 -12.78
N SER A 249 6.72 23.16 -13.43
CA SER A 249 5.52 23.00 -14.25
C SER A 249 4.24 22.80 -13.41
N GLN A 250 4.38 22.45 -12.13
CA GLN A 250 3.25 22.13 -11.24
C GLN A 250 2.40 20.95 -11.75
N ARG A 251 3.02 20.08 -12.54
CA ARG A 251 2.41 18.85 -13.08
C ARG A 251 2.88 17.63 -12.30
N ALA A 252 2.05 16.61 -12.33
CA ALA A 252 2.39 15.28 -11.82
C ALA A 252 2.06 14.23 -12.88
N SER A 253 1.93 12.98 -12.45
CA SER A 253 1.60 11.87 -13.34
C SER A 253 0.18 11.97 -13.88
N VAL A 254 -0.03 11.52 -15.12
CA VAL A 254 -1.37 11.39 -15.74
C VAL A 254 -1.56 9.96 -16.24
N LEU A 255 -2.79 9.57 -16.56
CA LEU A 255 -3.06 8.25 -17.14
C LEU A 255 -2.38 8.10 -18.50
N SER A 256 -1.83 6.92 -18.77
CA SER A 256 -1.18 6.60 -20.05
C SER A 256 -1.84 5.40 -20.73
N TYR A 257 -1.60 5.23 -22.04
CA TYR A 257 -2.07 4.04 -22.76
C TYR A 257 -1.08 2.90 -22.58
N ALA A 258 -1.63 1.72 -22.29
CA ALA A 258 -0.86 0.49 -22.33
C ALA A 258 -0.61 0.04 -23.78
N HIS A 259 0.42 -0.77 -23.98
CA HIS A 259 0.58 -1.48 -25.26
C HIS A 259 -0.62 -2.42 -25.49
N ASP A 260 -1.04 -2.57 -26.75
CA ASP A 260 -2.27 -3.30 -27.10
C ASP A 260 -2.32 -4.74 -26.55
N SER A 261 -1.17 -5.39 -26.44
CA SER A 261 -1.07 -6.78 -25.93
C SER A 261 -1.36 -6.94 -24.44
N ILE A 262 -1.36 -5.85 -23.66
CA ILE A 262 -1.57 -5.87 -22.21
C ILE A 262 -2.66 -4.85 -21.79
N SER A 263 -3.31 -4.19 -22.73
CA SER A 263 -4.36 -3.22 -22.42
C SER A 263 -5.64 -3.92 -21.97
N VAL A 264 -6.32 -3.32 -20.99
CA VAL A 264 -7.72 -3.67 -20.76
C VAL A 264 -8.54 -2.99 -21.86
N LYS A 265 -9.39 -3.76 -22.54
CA LYS A 265 -10.17 -3.29 -23.69
C LYS A 265 -11.64 -3.12 -23.33
N ASN A 266 -12.29 -2.12 -23.94
CA ASN A 266 -13.73 -1.89 -23.81
C ASN A 266 -14.53 -2.91 -24.66
N ILE A 267 -15.86 -2.78 -24.70
CA ILE A 267 -16.75 -3.67 -25.45
C ILE A 267 -16.55 -3.61 -26.98
N HIS A 268 -15.92 -2.55 -27.50
CA HIS A 268 -15.59 -2.36 -28.91
C HIS A 268 -14.19 -2.87 -29.26
N GLY A 269 -13.41 -3.32 -28.27
CA GLY A 269 -12.04 -3.77 -28.46
C GLY A 269 -10.99 -2.66 -28.35
N ASP A 270 -11.38 -1.43 -28.03
CA ASP A 270 -10.42 -0.33 -27.88
C ASP A 270 -9.76 -0.37 -26.50
N PRO A 271 -8.44 -0.06 -26.40
CA PRO A 271 -7.76 0.11 -25.13
C PRO A 271 -8.42 1.19 -24.26
N ILE A 272 -8.63 0.90 -22.98
CA ILE A 272 -9.08 1.88 -22.00
C ILE A 272 -7.85 2.59 -21.43
N ARG A 273 -7.80 3.93 -21.57
CA ARG A 273 -6.68 4.73 -21.08
C ARG A 273 -6.47 4.51 -19.58
N GLY A 274 -5.22 4.30 -19.21
CA GLY A 274 -4.81 4.12 -17.84
C GLY A 274 -5.09 2.72 -17.27
N MET A 275 -5.54 1.74 -18.04
CA MET A 275 -5.81 0.39 -17.54
C MET A 275 -4.96 -0.67 -18.22
N VAL A 276 -4.32 -1.51 -17.41
CA VAL A 276 -3.45 -2.59 -17.90
C VAL A 276 -3.80 -3.91 -17.22
N ASP A 277 -3.84 -4.99 -18.01
CA ASP A 277 -4.02 -6.36 -17.51
C ASP A 277 -2.74 -6.78 -16.78
N VAL A 278 -2.84 -6.86 -15.46
CA VAL A 278 -1.68 -7.12 -14.61
C VAL A 278 -1.28 -8.59 -14.61
N TYR A 279 -2.23 -9.48 -14.92
CA TYR A 279 -1.95 -10.92 -15.00
C TYR A 279 -1.07 -11.23 -16.20
N GLU A 280 -1.35 -10.64 -17.36
CA GLU A 280 -0.52 -10.81 -18.56
C GLU A 280 0.90 -10.26 -18.36
N ILE A 281 1.06 -9.17 -17.60
CA ILE A 281 2.38 -8.67 -17.20
C ILE A 281 3.13 -9.70 -16.35
N ASP A 282 2.52 -10.17 -15.25
CA ASP A 282 3.17 -11.12 -14.32
C ASP A 282 3.51 -12.46 -14.97
N LYS A 283 2.73 -12.86 -15.98
CA LYS A 283 2.98 -14.05 -16.78
C LYS A 283 4.14 -13.86 -17.76
N ALA A 284 4.21 -12.71 -18.43
CA ALA A 284 5.29 -12.38 -19.37
C ALA A 284 6.62 -12.09 -18.65
N HIS A 285 6.56 -11.48 -17.46
CA HIS A 285 7.70 -11.04 -16.68
C HIS A 285 7.73 -11.73 -15.31
N LYS A 286 8.36 -12.91 -15.27
CA LYS A 286 8.37 -13.79 -14.07
C LYS A 286 8.90 -13.14 -12.78
N ASN A 287 9.60 -12.01 -12.87
CA ASN A 287 10.14 -11.23 -11.76
C ASN A 287 9.14 -10.20 -11.17
N THR A 288 7.97 -9.99 -11.78
CA THR A 288 6.93 -9.10 -11.24
C THR A 288 5.89 -9.86 -10.41
N ALA A 289 5.76 -11.17 -10.61
CA ALA A 289 4.98 -12.05 -9.76
C ALA A 289 5.62 -12.18 -8.37
N THR A 290 4.80 -12.24 -7.32
CA THR A 290 5.28 -12.38 -5.94
C THR A 290 5.40 -13.84 -5.55
N VAL A 291 6.44 -14.20 -4.79
CA VAL A 291 6.54 -15.52 -4.16
C VAL A 291 5.98 -15.43 -2.75
N TRP A 292 5.07 -16.35 -2.41
CA TRP A 292 4.45 -16.44 -1.10
C TRP A 292 4.36 -17.90 -0.67
N GLN A 293 4.97 -18.23 0.46
CA GLN A 293 5.10 -19.60 0.98
C GLN A 293 5.69 -20.58 -0.06
N GLY A 294 6.66 -20.10 -0.85
CA GLY A 294 7.29 -20.87 -1.93
C GLY A 294 6.44 -21.04 -3.19
N ARG A 295 5.22 -20.47 -3.25
CA ARG A 295 4.35 -20.49 -4.43
C ARG A 295 4.39 -19.14 -5.15
N LYS A 296 4.33 -19.16 -6.48
CA LYS A 296 4.15 -17.91 -7.25
C LYS A 296 2.70 -17.48 -7.20
N LEU A 297 2.46 -16.26 -6.75
CA LEU A 297 1.19 -15.58 -6.82
C LEU A 297 1.20 -14.60 -7.99
N TYR A 298 0.13 -14.62 -8.77
CA TYR A 298 -0.07 -13.72 -9.89
C TYR A 298 -1.04 -12.62 -9.51
N ASN A 299 -0.70 -11.37 -9.81
CA ASN A 299 -1.58 -10.27 -9.53
C ASN A 299 -2.82 -10.40 -10.44
N TRP A 300 -3.98 -10.08 -9.89
CA TRP A 300 -5.26 -10.35 -10.51
C TRP A 300 -5.95 -9.07 -10.96
N GLY A 301 -6.62 -9.09 -12.12
CA GLY A 301 -7.38 -7.96 -12.63
C GLY A 301 -6.51 -6.91 -13.34
N TYR A 302 -6.62 -5.65 -12.92
CA TYR A 302 -5.90 -4.55 -13.55
C TYR A 302 -5.09 -3.72 -12.56
N ASN A 303 -4.11 -3.00 -13.10
CA ASN A 303 -3.48 -1.85 -12.45
C ASN A 303 -3.81 -0.58 -13.24
N TYR A 304 -3.72 0.57 -12.59
CA TYR A 304 -3.69 1.82 -13.34
C TYR A 304 -2.30 2.08 -13.89
N LEU A 305 -2.22 2.52 -15.14
CA LEU A 305 -0.98 2.90 -15.80
C LEU A 305 -0.88 4.43 -15.88
N ILE A 306 0.20 4.96 -15.32
CA ILE A 306 0.48 6.39 -15.28
C ILE A 306 1.85 6.69 -15.88
N GLU A 307 2.02 7.87 -16.44
CA GLU A 307 3.30 8.35 -16.98
C GLU A 307 3.96 9.40 -16.07
N ASN A 308 5.18 9.81 -16.42
CA ASN A 308 5.99 10.78 -15.66
C ASN A 308 6.26 10.33 -14.23
N VAL A 309 6.51 9.03 -14.05
CA VAL A 309 6.95 8.49 -12.76
C VAL A 309 8.46 8.24 -12.80
N HIS A 310 9.19 8.85 -11.87
CA HIS A 310 10.65 8.74 -11.76
C HIS A 310 11.11 8.01 -10.50
N MET A 311 10.20 7.27 -9.84
CA MET A 311 10.51 6.54 -8.61
C MET A 311 10.95 5.11 -8.90
N ARG A 312 12.13 4.75 -8.40
CA ARG A 312 12.73 3.41 -8.52
C ARG A 312 12.27 2.49 -7.38
N GLY A 313 12.91 1.32 -7.29
CA GLY A 313 12.66 0.35 -6.20
C GLY A 313 12.71 1.01 -4.82
N GLY A 314 11.86 0.57 -3.91
CA GLY A 314 11.65 1.20 -2.60
C GLY A 314 10.41 2.10 -2.52
N ALA A 315 9.96 2.67 -3.64
CA ALA A 315 8.71 3.44 -3.66
C ALA A 315 7.45 2.56 -3.62
N SER A 316 7.57 1.24 -3.79
CA SER A 316 6.46 0.31 -3.68
C SER A 316 5.71 0.48 -2.36
N GLY A 317 4.39 0.65 -2.45
CA GLY A 317 3.49 0.87 -1.33
C GLY A 317 3.14 2.35 -1.10
N SER A 318 3.69 3.26 -1.92
CA SER A 318 3.33 4.68 -1.87
C SER A 318 1.88 4.89 -2.27
N LEU A 319 1.18 5.77 -1.55
CA LEU A 319 -0.17 6.19 -1.93
C LEU A 319 -0.12 7.03 -3.21
N THR A 320 -1.03 6.75 -4.14
CA THR A 320 -1.29 7.59 -5.32
C THR A 320 -2.66 8.24 -5.17
N VAL A 321 -2.72 9.58 -5.27
CA VAL A 321 -3.94 10.37 -5.01
C VAL A 321 -4.18 11.41 -6.09
N ASP A 322 -5.43 11.81 -6.30
CA ASP A 322 -5.74 13.01 -7.10
C ASP A 322 -5.56 14.30 -6.28
N LYS A 323 -5.77 15.46 -6.90
CA LYS A 323 -5.60 16.78 -6.25
C LYS A 323 -6.62 17.01 -5.11
N GLU A 324 -7.76 16.32 -5.14
CA GLU A 324 -8.76 16.34 -4.07
C GLU A 324 -8.36 15.43 -2.89
N GLY A 325 -7.32 14.60 -3.04
CA GLY A 325 -6.86 13.65 -2.02
C GLY A 325 -7.65 12.35 -2.00
N ASN A 326 -8.32 12.03 -3.11
CA ASN A 326 -8.93 10.71 -3.31
C ASN A 326 -7.84 9.70 -3.67
N VAL A 327 -7.80 8.59 -2.94
CA VAL A 327 -6.80 7.54 -3.17
C VAL A 327 -7.19 6.71 -4.38
N LEU A 328 -6.32 6.73 -5.40
CA LEU A 328 -6.43 5.87 -6.57
C LEU A 328 -5.97 4.44 -6.25
N GLY A 329 -4.87 4.31 -5.49
CA GLY A 329 -4.28 3.02 -5.17
C GLY A 329 -2.86 3.12 -4.63
N LEU A 330 -2.13 2.00 -4.70
CA LEU A 330 -0.73 1.92 -4.26
C LEU A 330 0.22 1.80 -5.44
N TYR A 331 1.21 2.68 -5.52
CA TYR A 331 2.31 2.54 -6.47
C TYR A 331 3.01 1.19 -6.26
N ARG A 332 3.10 0.39 -7.33
CA ARG A 332 3.54 -1.00 -7.29
C ARG A 332 4.86 -1.23 -8.03
N MET A 333 4.93 -0.80 -9.29
CA MET A 333 6.09 -1.06 -10.14
C MET A 333 6.35 0.08 -11.12
N HIS A 334 7.52 0.02 -11.76
CA HIS A 334 8.05 1.03 -12.68
C HIS A 334 8.57 0.37 -13.96
N ASP A 335 8.21 0.90 -15.12
CA ASP A 335 8.91 0.65 -16.39
C ASP A 335 9.84 1.83 -16.67
N SER A 336 11.14 1.63 -16.43
CA SER A 336 12.16 2.67 -16.62
C SER A 336 12.44 3.03 -18.07
N ALA A 337 12.13 2.14 -19.02
CA ALA A 337 12.36 2.44 -20.43
C ALA A 337 11.33 3.46 -20.95
N ARG A 338 10.12 3.43 -20.38
CA ARG A 338 8.99 4.27 -20.81
C ARG A 338 8.56 5.32 -19.76
N ASN A 339 9.23 5.39 -18.61
CA ASN A 339 8.86 6.22 -17.46
C ASN A 339 7.40 6.02 -17.02
N LEU A 340 6.96 4.76 -17.02
CA LEU A 340 5.61 4.38 -16.63
C LEU A 340 5.60 3.87 -15.19
N GLY A 341 4.54 4.21 -14.47
CA GLY A 341 4.22 3.70 -13.14
C GLY A 341 2.94 2.88 -13.16
N PHE A 342 2.89 1.87 -12.30
CA PHE A 342 1.74 1.00 -12.14
C PHE A 342 1.18 1.17 -10.74
N VAL A 343 -0.13 1.38 -10.64
CA VAL A 343 -0.82 1.64 -9.38
C VAL A 343 -1.85 0.54 -9.14
N GLU A 344 -1.75 -0.13 -7.99
CA GLU A 344 -2.66 -1.17 -7.56
C GLU A 344 -3.96 -0.58 -7.00
N PRO A 345 -5.11 -0.75 -7.68
CA PRO A 345 -6.40 -0.31 -7.16
C PRO A 345 -6.82 -1.06 -5.89
N LEU A 346 -7.20 -0.31 -4.86
CA LEU A 346 -7.72 -0.85 -3.59
C LEU A 346 -9.15 -1.40 -3.70
N ARG A 347 -9.85 -1.07 -4.79
CA ARG A 347 -11.22 -1.54 -5.06
C ARG A 347 -11.52 -1.53 -6.56
N SER A 348 -12.50 -2.34 -6.94
CA SER A 348 -13.09 -2.39 -8.28
C SER A 348 -14.60 -2.52 -8.15
N ASN A 349 -15.37 -1.83 -8.97
CA ASN A 349 -16.81 -2.07 -9.09
C ASN A 349 -17.14 -3.31 -9.92
N GLY A 350 -16.12 -3.94 -10.51
CA GLY A 350 -16.23 -5.06 -11.40
C GLY A 350 -16.55 -4.65 -12.84
N LEU A 351 -16.21 -5.52 -13.77
CA LEU A 351 -16.53 -5.41 -15.19
C LEU A 351 -17.44 -6.57 -15.57
N TYR A 352 -18.61 -6.26 -16.13
CA TYR A 352 -19.64 -7.24 -16.47
C TYR A 352 -20.05 -7.07 -17.94
N VAL A 353 -20.11 -8.17 -18.68
CA VAL A 353 -20.56 -8.21 -20.09
C VAL A 353 -21.68 -9.22 -20.23
N ASP A 354 -22.88 -8.78 -20.62
CA ASP A 354 -24.08 -9.62 -20.68
C ASP A 354 -24.41 -10.34 -19.36
N SER A 355 -24.16 -9.72 -18.20
CA SER A 355 -24.22 -10.37 -16.87
C SER A 355 -23.13 -11.41 -16.60
N LYS A 356 -22.14 -11.58 -17.49
CA LYS A 356 -20.91 -12.34 -17.21
C LYS A 356 -19.95 -11.46 -16.44
N VAL A 357 -19.46 -11.96 -15.31
CA VAL A 357 -18.33 -11.36 -14.62
C VAL A 357 -17.06 -11.52 -15.46
N ILE A 358 -16.49 -10.41 -15.91
CA ILE A 358 -15.16 -10.35 -16.54
C ILE A 358 -14.10 -10.07 -15.47
N LEU A 359 -14.38 -9.09 -14.61
CA LEU A 359 -13.62 -8.78 -13.41
C LEU A 359 -14.60 -8.66 -12.24
N PRO A 360 -14.55 -9.51 -11.19
CA PRO A 360 -15.37 -9.30 -10.01
C PRO A 360 -15.11 -7.97 -9.31
N LYS A 361 -16.18 -7.48 -8.71
CA LYS A 361 -16.16 -6.41 -7.73
C LYS A 361 -15.36 -6.83 -6.50
N TYR A 362 -14.59 -5.90 -5.95
CA TYR A 362 -13.90 -6.10 -4.68
C TYR A 362 -13.63 -4.79 -3.96
N ASP A 363 -13.42 -4.87 -2.65
CA ASP A 363 -12.83 -3.78 -1.85
C ASP A 363 -11.90 -4.41 -0.82
N LEU A 364 -10.59 -4.14 -0.93
CA LEU A 364 -9.58 -4.77 -0.09
C LEU A 364 -9.66 -4.30 1.38
N ILE A 365 -10.24 -3.12 1.61
CA ILE A 365 -10.38 -2.54 2.94
C ILE A 365 -11.74 -2.90 3.53
N LYS A 366 -12.83 -2.52 2.86
CA LYS A 366 -14.21 -2.65 3.38
C LYS A 366 -14.83 -4.03 3.14
N GLY A 367 -14.34 -4.75 2.13
CA GLY A 367 -14.98 -5.94 1.59
C GLY A 367 -16.08 -5.60 0.57
N ALA A 368 -16.32 -6.54 -0.34
CA ALA A 368 -17.44 -6.53 -1.27
C ALA A 368 -18.28 -7.80 -1.12
N GLU A 369 -19.46 -7.80 -1.73
CA GLU A 369 -20.30 -8.99 -1.81
C GLU A 369 -19.54 -10.16 -2.47
N GLY A 370 -19.67 -11.35 -1.89
CA GLY A 370 -18.95 -12.55 -2.32
C GLY A 370 -17.46 -12.59 -1.95
N GLN A 371 -16.89 -11.54 -1.37
CA GLN A 371 -15.50 -11.53 -0.91
C GLN A 371 -15.34 -12.34 0.38
N THR A 372 -14.36 -13.23 0.41
CA THR A 372 -14.14 -14.14 1.55
C THR A 372 -13.33 -13.51 2.68
N ASN A 373 -12.51 -12.50 2.39
CA ASN A 373 -11.74 -11.77 3.39
C ASN A 373 -11.40 -10.34 2.96
N SER A 374 -11.29 -9.42 3.92
CA SER A 374 -10.93 -8.01 3.77
C SER A 374 -10.32 -7.50 5.07
N TYR A 375 -9.67 -6.33 5.06
CA TYR A 375 -9.19 -5.70 6.29
C TYR A 375 -10.33 -5.52 7.33
N LYS A 376 -11.50 -5.03 6.92
CA LYS A 376 -12.66 -4.85 7.79
C LYS A 376 -13.14 -6.17 8.38
N GLN A 377 -13.26 -7.23 7.57
CA GLN A 377 -13.65 -8.55 8.06
C GLN A 377 -12.65 -9.10 9.09
N GLN A 378 -11.35 -8.87 8.90
CA GLN A 378 -10.32 -9.21 9.89
C GLN A 378 -10.47 -8.39 11.17
N LEU A 379 -10.69 -7.09 11.05
CA LEU A 379 -10.88 -6.19 12.19
C LEU A 379 -12.14 -6.55 13.00
N ASP A 380 -13.25 -6.85 12.34
CA ASP A 380 -14.48 -7.26 13.00
C ASP A 380 -14.32 -8.63 13.69
N ARG A 381 -13.49 -9.53 13.15
CA ARG A 381 -13.21 -10.85 13.73
C ARG A 381 -12.31 -10.79 14.96
N TYR A 382 -11.19 -10.09 14.88
CA TYR A 382 -10.15 -10.12 15.94
C TYR A 382 -10.21 -8.93 16.89
N TYR A 383 -10.89 -7.86 16.49
CA TYR A 383 -11.07 -6.63 17.27
C TYR A 383 -12.54 -6.18 17.27
N PRO A 384 -13.51 -7.05 17.64
CA PRO A 384 -14.94 -6.75 17.52
C PRO A 384 -15.35 -5.50 18.30
N ASN A 385 -14.82 -5.35 19.52
CA ASN A 385 -15.18 -4.27 20.46
C ASN A 385 -14.25 -3.06 20.38
N ALA A 386 -13.16 -3.12 19.60
CA ALA A 386 -12.20 -2.02 19.53
C ALA A 386 -12.81 -0.84 18.77
N LYS A 387 -12.66 0.36 19.33
CA LYS A 387 -12.84 1.61 18.59
C LYS A 387 -11.60 1.85 17.75
N THR A 388 -11.77 2.11 16.47
CA THR A 388 -10.67 2.44 15.56
C THR A 388 -10.98 3.69 14.76
N PHE A 389 -9.96 4.29 14.16
CA PHE A 389 -10.12 5.47 13.32
C PHE A 389 -11.14 5.25 12.20
N LEU A 390 -11.03 4.13 11.47
CA LEU A 390 -11.96 3.84 10.36
C LEU A 390 -13.36 3.48 10.86
N LYS A 391 -13.48 2.78 12.01
CA LYS A 391 -14.79 2.48 12.62
C LYS A 391 -15.51 3.75 13.10
N GLU A 392 -14.82 4.67 13.79
CA GLU A 392 -15.40 5.95 14.25
C GLU A 392 -15.82 6.86 13.10
N LYS A 393 -15.14 6.76 11.95
CA LYS A 393 -15.53 7.46 10.71
C LYS A 393 -16.62 6.71 9.92
N GLY A 394 -17.13 5.59 10.43
CA GLY A 394 -18.21 4.83 9.79
C GLY A 394 -17.81 4.23 8.43
N TRP A 395 -16.52 3.92 8.23
CA TRP A 395 -15.97 3.41 6.97
C TRP A 395 -16.25 4.35 5.78
N LYS A 396 -16.16 5.65 6.04
CA LYS A 396 -16.30 6.77 5.11
C LYS A 396 -15.35 7.89 5.56
N ILE A 397 -14.33 8.22 4.77
CA ILE A 397 -13.45 9.37 5.01
C ILE A 397 -13.19 10.09 3.71
#